data_AF-A0A2H0PY49-F1
#
_entry.id   AF-A0A2H0PY49-F1
#
_cell.length_a   1.000
_cell.length_b   1.000
_cell.length_c   1.000
_cell.angle_alpha   90.00
_cell.angle_beta   90.00
_cell.angle_gamma   90.00
#
_symmetry.space_group_name_H-M   'P 1'
#
loop_
_entity.id
_entity.type
_entity.pdbx_description
1 polymer ?
#
loop_
_entity_poly.entity_id
_entity_poly.type
_entity_poly.pdbx_seq_one_letter_code
_entity_poly.pdbx_strand_id
1 'polypeptide(L)' 'MKPQCYFCGRDDINWKDAAILQRFTAVSKKIKSRERTGLCAKHQRALAHAIKRARQMALLPFVSR' A
#
# COMPACT_ATOMS: atom_id res chain seq x y z
N MET A 1 -7.67 16.95 13.04
CA MET A 1 -8.15 16.75 11.66
C MET A 1 -7.52 15.48 11.11
N LYS A 2 -8.29 14.42 10.79
CA LYS A 2 -7.71 13.23 10.13
C LYS A 2 -7.44 13.62 8.67
N PRO A 3 -6.20 13.49 8.15
CA PRO A 3 -5.91 13.82 6.76
C PRO A 3 -6.79 12.98 5.85
N GLN A 4 -7.28 13.59 4.77
CA GLN A 4 -8.13 12.91 3.81
C GLN A 4 -7.37 11.75 3.18
N CYS A 5 -7.95 10.56 3.28
CA CYS A 5 -7.36 9.32 2.78
C CYS A 5 -7.14 9.42 1.26
N TYR A 6 -5.92 9.12 0.81
CA TYR A 6 -5.51 9.23 -0.60
C TYR A 6 -6.43 8.49 -1.60
N PHE A 7 -7.00 7.36 -1.17
CA PHE A 7 -7.87 6.51 -1.99
C PHE A 7 -9.38 6.80 -1.80
N CYS A 8 -9.77 7.63 -0.83
CA CYS A 8 -11.18 8.00 -0.70
C CYS A 8 -11.58 8.96 -1.83
N GLY A 9 -12.51 8.54 -2.69
CA GLY A 9 -12.97 9.34 -3.84
C GLY A 9 -12.10 9.19 -5.10
N ARG A 10 -11.26 8.15 -5.16
CA ARG A 10 -10.46 7.78 -6.34
C ARG A 10 -10.70 6.31 -6.70
N ASP A 11 -10.07 5.87 -7.78
CA ASP A 11 -10.09 4.49 -8.26
C ASP A 11 -9.60 3.48 -7.22
N ASP A 12 -10.07 2.24 -7.39
CA ASP A 12 -9.77 1.11 -6.50
C ASP A 12 -8.27 0.74 -6.49
N ILE A 13 -7.82 0.22 -5.35
CA ILE A 13 -6.43 -0.18 -5.16
C ILE A 13 -6.14 -1.48 -5.93
N ASN A 14 -5.39 -1.39 -7.02
CA ASN A 14 -4.99 -2.55 -7.80
C ASN A 14 -3.58 -3.06 -7.40
N TRP A 15 -3.41 -4.38 -7.42
CA TRP A 15 -2.12 -5.02 -7.16
C TRP A 15 -1.13 -4.86 -8.32
N LYS A 16 -1.63 -4.53 -9.52
CA LYS A 16 -0.83 -4.31 -10.72
C LYS A 16 -0.05 -2.99 -10.69
N ASP A 17 -0.53 -2.00 -9.92
CA ASP A 17 0.04 -0.65 -9.86
C ASP A 17 1.22 -0.57 -8.88
N ALA A 18 2.29 -1.30 -9.17
CA ALA A 18 3.46 -1.45 -8.30
C ALA A 18 4.06 -0.09 -7.88
N ALA A 19 4.06 0.90 -8.78
CA ALA A 19 4.57 2.25 -8.51
C ALA A 19 3.80 2.97 -7.40
N ILE A 20 2.47 2.81 -7.35
CA ILE A 20 1.62 3.38 -6.30
C ILE A 20 1.85 2.62 -4.99
N LEU A 21 1.82 1.29 -5.05
CA LEU A 21 1.98 0.42 -3.88
C LEU A 21 3.35 0.62 -3.20
N GLN A 22 4.41 0.85 -3.97
CA GLN A 22 5.76 1.06 -3.46
C GLN A 22 5.85 2.30 -2.55
N ARG A 23 5.05 3.36 -2.81
CA ARG A 23 5.00 4.56 -1.96
C ARG A 23 4.55 4.25 -0.52
N PHE A 24 3.71 3.22 -0.37
CA PHE A 24 3.19 2.77 0.91
C PHE A 24 4.04 1.67 1.57
N THR A 25 5.21 1.36 1.01
CA THR A 25 6.23 0.50 1.63
C THR A 25 7.37 1.33 2.21
N ALA A 26 7.97 0.83 3.29
CA ALA A 26 9.18 1.39 3.89
C ALA A 26 10.43 1.05 3.06
N VAL A 27 11.58 1.65 3.40
CA VAL A 27 12.87 1.31 2.78
C VAL A 27 13.20 -0.18 2.96
N SER A 28 12.91 -0.73 4.14
CA SER A 28 13.01 -2.17 4.46
C SER A 28 11.99 -3.06 3.74
N LYS A 29 11.23 -2.49 2.80
CA LYS A 29 10.15 -3.11 2.03
C LYS A 29 8.96 -3.59 2.86
N LYS A 30 8.93 -3.36 4.18
CA LYS A 30 7.76 -3.60 5.05
C LYS A 30 6.59 -2.67 4.69
N ILE A 31 5.35 -3.11 4.93
CA ILE A 31 4.16 -2.28 4.71
C ILE A 31 4.11 -1.20 5.80
N LYS A 32 3.94 0.07 5.42
CA LYS A 32 3.83 1.17 6.39
C LYS A 32 2.55 1.03 7.22
N SER A 33 2.62 1.42 8.50
CA SER A 33 1.45 1.42 9.38
C SER A 33 0.38 2.41 8.91
N ARG A 34 -0.82 2.29 9.46
CA ARG A 34 -1.92 3.20 9.13
C ARG A 34 -1.60 4.65 9.48
N GLU A 35 -0.91 4.91 10.62
CA GLU A 35 -0.55 6.28 11.00
C GLU A 35 0.41 6.91 9.98
N ARG A 36 1.33 6.11 9.43
CA ARG A 36 2.33 6.59 8.47
C ARG A 36 1.79 6.73 7.04
N THR A 37 0.79 5.93 6.68
CA THR A 37 0.16 5.99 5.35
C THR A 37 -0.97 7.02 5.26
N GLY A 38 -1.58 7.39 6.39
CA GLY A 38 -2.70 8.32 6.43
C GLY A 38 -4.01 7.76 5.84
N LEU A 39 -4.10 6.43 5.64
CA LEU A 39 -5.25 5.79 5.02
C LEU A 39 -6.38 5.48 6.02
N CYS A 40 -7.61 5.40 5.50
CA CYS A 40 -8.74 4.88 6.27
C CYS A 40 -8.58 3.37 6.51
N ALA A 41 -9.24 2.81 7.53
CA ALA A 41 -9.09 1.39 7.88
C ALA A 41 -9.54 0.44 6.74
N LYS A 42 -10.50 0.85 5.91
CA LYS A 42 -10.93 0.09 4.72
C LYS A 42 -9.81 0.02 3.69
N HIS A 43 -9.27 1.18 3.28
CA HIS A 43 -8.21 1.24 2.27
C HIS A 43 -6.88 0.69 2.76
N GLN A 44 -6.55 0.81 4.05
CA GLN A 44 -5.34 0.18 4.59
C GLN A 44 -5.40 -1.36 4.48
N ARG A 45 -6.57 -1.96 4.75
CA ARG A 45 -6.76 -3.41 4.56
C ARG A 45 -6.63 -3.77 3.08
N ALA A 46 -7.38 -3.11 2.20
CA ALA A 46 -7.31 -3.35 0.76
C ALA A 46 -5.88 -3.19 0.20
N LEU A 47 -5.16 -2.14 0.62
CA LEU A 47 -3.76 -1.90 0.29
C LEU A 47 -2.87 -3.07 0.74
N ALA A 48 -3.02 -3.55 1.97
CA ALA A 48 -2.22 -4.66 2.46
C ALA A 48 -2.45 -5.94 1.65
N HIS A 49 -3.70 -6.21 1.24
CA HIS A 49 -4.01 -7.32 0.33
C HIS A 49 -3.38 -7.13 -1.05
N ALA A 50 -3.47 -5.92 -1.62
CA ALA A 50 -2.86 -5.60 -2.91
C ALA A 50 -1.33 -5.74 -2.89
N ILE A 51 -0.65 -5.24 -1.85
CA ILE A 51 0.80 -5.40 -1.69
C ILE A 51 1.19 -6.87 -1.55
N LYS A 52 0.44 -7.67 -0.78
CA LYS A 52 0.73 -9.11 -0.65
C LYS A 52 0.62 -9.83 -2.00
N ARG A 53 -0.42 -9.54 -2.78
CA ARG A 53 -0.59 -10.09 -4.14
C ARG A 53 0.53 -9.62 -5.08
N ALA A 54 0.87 -8.33 -5.06
CA ALA A 54 1.96 -7.79 -5.87
C ALA A 54 3.30 -8.46 -5.56
N ARG A 55 3.58 -8.79 -4.29
CA ARG A 55 4.78 -9.54 -3.91
C ARG A 55 4.78 -10.99 -4.41
N GLN A 56 3.64 -11.67 -4.35
CA GLN A 56 3.49 -13.02 -4.93
C GLN A 56 3.72 -13.02 -6.44
N MET A 57 3.31 -11.94 -7.12
CA MET A 57 3.49 -11.75 -8.57
C MET A 57 4.86 -11.16 -8.94
N ALA A 58 5.81 -11.12 -8.00
CA ALA A 58 7.16 -10.55 -8.19
C ALA A 58 7.21 -9.07 -8.61
N LEU A 59 6.11 -8.31 -8.46
CA LEU A 59 6.06 -6.87 -8.74
C LEU A 59 6.68 -6.03 -7.61
N LEU A 60 6.72 -6.56 -6.39
CA LEU A 60 7.34 -5.91 -5.23
C LEU A 60 8.20 -6.90 -4.44
N PRO A 61 9.36 -6.47 -3.91
CA PRO A 61 10.20 -7.32 -3.07
C PRO A 61 9.63 -7.49 -1.65
N PHE A 62 9.96 -8.63 -1.03
CA PHE A 62 9.61 -8.91 0.37
C PHE A 62 10.55 -8.22 1.37
N VAL A 63 11.84 -8.10 1.03
CA VAL A 63 12.91 -7.55 1.87
C VAL A 63 13.79 -6.61 1.06
N SER A 64 14.43 -5.64 1.72
CA SER A 64 15.55 -4.91 1.12
C SER A 64 16.78 -5.83 1.10
N ARG A 65 17.55 -5.80 0.02
CA ARG A 65 18.88 -6.39 -0.02
C ARG A 65 19.82 -5.59 0.88
#